data_AF-A0A2S9F845-F1
#
_entry.id   AF-A0A2S9F845-F1
#
_cell.length_a   1.000
_cell.length_b   1.000
_cell.length_c   1.000
_cell.angle_alpha   90.00
_cell.angle_beta   90.00
_cell.angle_gamma   90.00
#
_symmetry.space_group_name_H-M   'P 1'
#
loop_
_entity.id
_entity.type
_entity.pdbx_description
1 polymer ?
#
loop_
_entity_poly.entity_id
_entity_poly.type
_entity_poly.pdbx_seq_one_letter_code
_entity_poly.pdbx_strand_id
1 'polypeptide(L)' 'LLSNIREIQARGAVTIVIAEEGDETVRPYADHLIEMPAVSTLFQPLLSTIPMQLFSAGVAQARGFDVDKPRNLAKSVTVE' A
#
# COMPACT_ATOMS: atom_id res chain seq x y z
N LEU A 1 -5.71 8.16 -13.65
CA LEU A 1 -5.76 7.52 -12.32
C LEU A 1 -7.07 7.81 -11.59
N LEU A 2 -7.40 9.08 -11.30
CA LEU A 2 -8.61 9.45 -10.55
C LEU A 2 -9.93 8.92 -11.15
N SER A 3 -10.07 8.89 -12.49
CA SER A 3 -11.22 8.29 -13.17
C SER A 3 -11.39 6.81 -12.84
N ASN A 4 -10.29 6.05 -12.82
CA ASN A 4 -10.32 4.62 -12.53
C ASN A 4 -10.71 4.37 -11.05
N ILE A 5 -10.24 5.23 -10.14
CA ILE A 5 -10.58 5.15 -8.71
C ILE A 5 -12.09 5.38 -8.52
N ARG A 6 -12.69 6.37 -9.20
CA ARG A 6 -14.16 6.55 -9.13
C ARG A 6 -14.93 5.38 -9.71
N GLU A 7 -14.45 4.80 -10.81
CA GLU A 7 -15.14 3.67 -11.43
C GLU A 7 -15.21 2.47 -10.48
N ILE A 8 -14.13 2.17 -9.76
CA ILE A 8 -14.14 1.09 -8.76
C ILE A 8 -14.94 1.45 -7.51
N GLN A 9 -14.93 2.70 -7.06
CA GLN A 9 -15.77 3.16 -5.93
C GLN A 9 -17.25 3.06 -6.26
N ALA A 10 -17.66 3.39 -7.48
CA ALA A 10 -19.04 3.22 -7.94
C ALA A 10 -19.50 1.76 -7.92
N ARG A 11 -18.57 0.80 -7.89
CA ARG A 11 -18.82 -0.65 -7.76
C ARG A 11 -18.68 -1.15 -6.31
N GLY A 12 -18.53 -0.25 -5.34
CA GLY A 12 -18.43 -0.58 -3.91
C GLY A 12 -17.03 -0.97 -3.44
N ALA A 13 -15.97 -0.67 -4.20
CA ALA A 13 -14.61 -0.87 -3.72
C ALA A 13 -14.27 0.10 -2.58
N VAL A 14 -13.63 -0.42 -1.53
CA VAL A 14 -12.98 0.39 -0.49
C VAL A 14 -11.62 0.85 -1.01
N THR A 15 -11.35 2.15 -1.01
CA THR A 15 -10.11 2.74 -1.52
C THR A 15 -9.16 3.14 -0.40
N ILE A 16 -7.96 2.55 -0.44
CA ILE A 16 -6.83 2.97 0.37
C ILE A 16 -5.87 3.71 -0.56
N VAL A 17 -5.69 5.01 -0.33
CA VAL A 17 -4.86 5.88 -1.16
C VAL A 17 -3.62 6.29 -0.37
N ILE A 18 -2.46 6.19 -1.02
CA ILE A 18 -1.19 6.69 -0.51
C ILE A 18 -0.83 7.93 -1.34
N ALA A 19 -0.59 9.06 -0.69
CA ALA A 19 -0.31 10.32 -1.36
C ALA A 19 0.63 11.20 -0.55
N GLU A 20 1.12 12.27 -1.17
CA GLU A 20 1.91 13.28 -0.47
C GLU A 20 1.03 14.10 0.49
N GLU A 21 1.61 14.52 1.61
CA GLU A 21 0.99 15.44 2.56
C GLU A 21 0.49 16.70 1.84
N GLY A 22 -0.79 17.02 2.06
CA GLY A 22 -1.43 18.19 1.45
C GLY A 22 -1.89 18.01 0.00
N ASP A 23 -1.85 16.79 -0.57
CA ASP A 23 -2.52 16.50 -1.84
C ASP A 23 -4.04 16.40 -1.66
N GLU A 24 -4.70 17.55 -1.72
CA GLU A 24 -6.16 17.66 -1.67
C GLU A 24 -6.86 17.07 -2.90
N THR A 25 -6.14 16.80 -3.99
CA THR A 25 -6.75 16.30 -5.22
C THR A 25 -7.22 14.85 -5.09
N VAL A 26 -6.58 14.06 -4.22
CA VAL A 26 -6.91 12.65 -4.00
C VAL A 26 -7.89 12.44 -2.84
N ARG A 27 -8.03 13.42 -1.94
CA ARG A 27 -8.87 13.36 -0.73
C ARG A 27 -10.30 12.87 -1.02
N PRO A 28 -11.01 13.33 -2.06
CA PRO A 28 -12.38 12.88 -2.35
C PRO A 28 -12.48 11.42 -2.84
N TYR A 29 -11.36 10.79 -3.17
CA TYR A 29 -11.28 9.47 -3.80
C TYR A 29 -10.76 8.40 -2.81
N ALA A 30 -10.54 8.77 -1.55
CA ALA A 30 -9.93 7.93 -0.53
C ALA A 30 -10.90 7.65 0.63
N ASP A 31 -11.32 6.41 0.81
CA ASP A 31 -11.97 5.98 2.06
C ASP A 31 -10.96 5.99 3.22
N HIS A 32 -9.72 5.61 2.91
CA HIS A 32 -8.56 5.73 3.78
C HIS A 32 -7.43 6.44 3.05
N LEU A 33 -6.91 7.51 3.65
CA LEU A 33 -5.78 8.27 3.12
C LEU A 33 -4.56 8.08 4.02
N ILE A 34 -3.45 7.64 3.44
CA ILE A 34 -2.14 7.54 4.08
C ILE A 34 -1.28 8.64 3.46
N GLU A 35 -1.00 9.68 4.24
CA GLU A 35 -0.15 10.78 3.83
C GLU A 35 1.32 10.44 4.09
N MET A 36 2.18 10.85 3.16
CA MET A 36 3.62 10.71 3.24
C MET A 36 4.28 12.07 3.02
N PRO A 37 5.43 12.34 3.63
CA PRO A 37 6.16 13.57 3.36
C PRO A 37 6.53 13.65 1.89
N ALA A 38 6.44 14.85 1.33
CA ALA A 38 6.88 15.11 -0.04
C ALA A 38 8.38 14.87 -0.17
N VAL A 39 8.77 14.07 -1.16
CA VAL A 39 10.16 13.78 -1.50
C VAL A 39 10.36 13.96 -2.99
N SER A 40 11.61 14.02 -3.45
CA SER A 40 11.87 14.09 -4.89
C SER A 40 11.30 12.87 -5.60
N THR A 41 10.93 13.02 -6.88
CA THR A 41 10.36 11.95 -7.71
C THR A 41 11.24 10.70 -7.73
N LEU A 42 12.56 10.85 -7.61
CA LEU A 42 13.50 9.73 -7.56
C LEU A 42 13.40 8.91 -6.26
N PHE A 43 13.04 9.54 -5.14
CA PHE A 43 12.88 8.88 -3.85
C PHE A 43 11.45 8.37 -3.60
N GLN A 44 10.46 8.82 -4.36
CA GLN A 44 9.07 8.40 -4.19
C GLN A 44 8.87 6.87 -4.23
N PRO A 45 9.49 6.11 -5.16
CA PRO A 45 9.38 4.66 -5.15
C PRO A 45 9.91 4.00 -3.87
N LEU A 46 10.94 4.59 -3.25
CA LEU A 46 11.48 4.07 -2.00
C LEU A 46 10.50 4.31 -0.85
N LEU A 47 10.05 5.56 -0.68
CA LEU A 47 9.20 5.94 0.44
C LEU A 47 7.83 5.26 0.38
N SER A 48 7.21 5.19 -0.81
CA SER A 48 5.89 4.56 -1.00
C SER A 48 5.85 3.06 -0.68
N THR A 49 7.00 2.36 -0.65
CA THR A 49 7.04 0.95 -0.27
C THR A 49 6.82 0.71 1.22
N ILE A 50 7.16 1.68 2.07
CA ILE A 50 7.07 1.56 3.54
C ILE A 50 5.62 1.33 4.01
N PRO A 51 4.62 2.15 3.65
CA PRO A 51 3.24 1.89 4.04
C PRO A 51 2.72 0.55 3.48
N MET A 52 3.16 0.13 2.30
CA MET A 52 2.79 -1.17 1.73
C MET A 52 3.35 -2.34 2.54
N GLN A 53 4.59 -2.23 3.03
CA GLN A 53 5.23 -3.22 3.91
C GLN A 53 4.52 -3.29 5.27
N LEU A 54 4.17 -2.14 5.86
CA LEU A 54 3.43 -2.09 7.13
C LEU A 54 2.02 -2.66 6.98
N PHE A 55 1.33 -2.34 5.89
CA PHE A 55 0.01 -2.88 5.60
C PHE A 55 0.04 -4.41 5.45
N SER A 56 1.00 -4.96 4.70
CA SER A 56 1.11 -6.40 4.51
C SER A 56 1.44 -7.14 5.82
N ALA A 57 2.37 -6.61 6.62
CA ALA A 57 2.70 -7.16 7.93
C ALA A 57 1.50 -7.10 8.89
N GLY A 58 0.78 -5.99 8.93
CA GLY A 58 -0.43 -5.82 9.75
C GLY A 58 -1.55 -6.78 9.35
N VAL A 59 -1.80 -6.96 8.06
CA VAL A 59 -2.79 -7.93 7.55
C VAL A 59 -2.39 -9.37 7.88
N ALA A 60 -1.11 -9.72 7.72
CA ALA A 60 -0.60 -11.04 8.05
C ALA A 60 -0.77 -11.34 9.56
N GLN A 61 -0.39 -10.40 10.42
CA GLN A 61 -0.57 -10.52 11.86
C GLN A 61 -2.05 -10.63 12.26
N ALA A 62 -2.91 -9.76 11.71
CA ALA A 62 -4.35 -9.78 12.00
C ALA A 62 -5.03 -11.09 11.56
N ARG A 63 -4.48 -11.78 10.55
CA ARG A 63 -4.94 -13.10 10.08
C ARG A 63 -4.26 -14.27 10.81
N GLY A 64 -3.37 -14.02 11.76
CA GLY A 64 -2.63 -15.05 12.48
C GLY A 64 -1.62 -15.81 11.62
N PHE A 65 -1.11 -15.18 10.55
CA PHE A 65 -0.05 -15.76 9.74
C PHE A 65 1.34 -15.44 10.33
N ASP A 66 2.28 -16.36 10.14
CA ASP A 66 3.69 -16.13 10.46
C ASP A 66 4.28 -15.13 9.46
N VAL A 67 4.61 -13.94 9.97
CA VAL A 67 5.15 -12.82 9.18
C VAL A 67 6.59 -13.10 8.74
N ASP A 68 7.38 -13.78 9.58
CA ASP A 68 8.80 -14.04 9.33
C ASP A 68 9.02 -15.29 8.48
N LYS A 69 8.13 -16.28 8.59
CA LYS A 69 8.20 -17.55 7.87
C LYS A 69 6.89 -17.83 7.11
N PRO A 70 6.60 -17.08 6.05
CA PRO A 70 5.45 -17.33 5.20
C PRO A 70 5.50 -18.74 4.59
N ARG A 71 4.35 -19.39 4.53
CA ARG A 71 4.22 -20.75 3.99
C ARG A 71 4.84 -20.86 2.59
N ASN A 72 5.50 -21.98 2.31
CA ASN A 72 6.07 -22.32 1.00
C ASN A 72 7.17 -21.38 0.48
N LEU A 73 7.72 -20.49 1.31
CA LEU A 73 8.80 -19.59 0.94
C LEU A 73 10.08 -19.89 1.73
N ALA A 74 11.21 -19.69 1.07
CA ALA A 74 12.52 -19.68 1.68
C ALA A 74 13.14 -18.28 1.53
N LYS A 75 14.05 -17.92 2.43
CA LYS A 75 14.74 -16.62 2.36
C LYS A 75 15.58 -16.49 1.08
N SER A 76 16.12 -17.61 0.60
CA SER A 76 16.85 -17.74 -0.66
C SER A 76 16.66 -19.18 -1.16
N VAL A 77 16.51 -19.36 -2.47
CA VAL A 77 16.43 -20.69 -3.10
C VAL A 77 17.83 -21.02 -3.60
N THR A 78 18.49 -21.99 -2.96
CA THR A 78 19.90 -22.32 -3.21
C THR A 78 20.11 -23.68 -3.86
N VAL A 79 19.04 -24.37 -4.25
CA VAL A 79 19.08 -25.66 -4.94
C VAL A 79 18.26 -25.57 -6.23
N GLU A 80 18.83 -26.04 -7.34
CA GLU A 80 18.15 -26.21 -8.63
C GLU A 80 17.27 -27.47 -8.62
#